data_AF-L9XD34-F1
#
_entry.id   AF-L9XD34-F1
#
_cell.length_a   1.000
_cell.length_b   1.000
_cell.length_c   1.000
_cell.angle_alpha   90.00
_cell.angle_beta   90.00
_cell.angle_gamma   90.00
#
_symmetry.space_group_name_H-M   'P 1'
#
loop_
_entity.id
_entity.type
_entity.pdbx_description
1 polymer ?
#
loop_
_entity_poly.entity_id
_entity_poly.type
_entity_poly.pdbx_seq_one_letter_code
_entity_poly.pdbx_strand_id
1 'polypeptide(L)'
;MGDEDELPSAGADRVIERGDSYDHERYGRVEVTGIWKGIDGVDTTREADEKDVYIVRYAAEEDGERVDELTDTLEEFLDAIE
;
A
#
# COMPACT_ATOMS: atom_id res chain seq x y z
N MET A 1 8.51 -25.07 -9.13
CA MET A 1 8.10 -23.95 -9.99
C MET A 1 7.47 -22.97 -9.04
N GLY A 2 8.25 -21.99 -8.62
CA GLY A 2 7.84 -20.96 -7.68
C GLY A 2 7.66 -19.70 -8.51
N ASP A 3 6.40 -19.36 -8.76
CA ASP A 3 6.01 -18.03 -9.19
C ASP A 3 5.75 -17.26 -7.89
N GLU A 4 6.84 -17.00 -7.17
CA GLU A 4 6.85 -16.02 -6.09
C GLU A 4 6.83 -14.67 -6.82
N ASP A 5 5.66 -14.07 -6.91
CA ASP A 5 5.48 -12.67 -7.26
C ASP A 5 6.19 -11.87 -6.15
N GLU A 6 7.54 -11.80 -6.23
CA GLU A 6 8.41 -11.11 -5.30
C GLU A 6 8.10 -9.60 -5.43
N LEU A 7 7.07 -9.19 -4.69
CA LEU A 7 6.81 -7.80 -4.41
C LEU A 7 8.06 -7.22 -3.76
N PRO A 8 8.47 -6.00 -4.14
CA PRO A 8 9.71 -5.44 -3.65
C PRO A 8 9.61 -5.24 -2.15
N SER A 9 10.47 -5.94 -1.40
CA SER A 9 10.83 -5.62 -0.03
C SER A 9 11.53 -4.27 -0.03
N ALA A 10 10.76 -3.19 -0.13
CA ALA A 10 11.28 -1.84 -0.05
C ALA A 10 11.65 -1.53 1.41
N GLY A 11 12.90 -1.85 1.77
CA GLY A 11 13.65 -1.15 2.82
C GLY A 11 13.30 -1.40 4.29
N ALA A 12 12.18 -2.01 4.62
CA ALA A 12 11.85 -2.47 5.97
C ALA A 12 11.76 -4.00 5.96
N ASP A 13 12.10 -4.65 7.07
CA ASP A 13 12.09 -6.12 7.27
C ASP A 13 10.67 -6.76 7.10
N ARG A 14 9.68 -6.00 6.63
CA ARG A 14 8.26 -6.35 6.55
C ARG A 14 7.79 -6.40 5.10
N VAL A 15 7.37 -7.59 4.68
CA VAL A 15 6.75 -7.85 3.37
C VAL A 15 5.26 -7.57 3.48
N ILE A 16 4.73 -6.69 2.62
CA ILE A 16 3.29 -6.42 2.53
C ILE A 16 2.70 -7.23 1.39
N GLU A 17 1.67 -8.03 1.69
CA GLU A 17 1.03 -8.92 0.73
C GLU A 17 -0.40 -8.48 0.44
N ARG A 18 -0.81 -8.65 -0.82
CA ARG A 18 -2.19 -8.38 -1.22
C ARG A 18 -3.12 -9.42 -0.59
N GLY A 19 -4.19 -8.95 0.04
CA GLY A 19 -5.19 -9.77 0.75
C GLY A 19 -4.86 -9.98 2.22
N ASP A 20 -3.73 -9.46 2.70
CA ASP A 20 -3.37 -9.50 4.11
C ASP A 20 -3.93 -8.29 4.87
N SER A 21 -4.07 -8.44 6.19
CA SER A 21 -4.62 -7.40 7.06
C SER A 21 -3.56 -6.88 8.02
N TYR A 22 -3.42 -5.56 8.11
CA TYR A 22 -2.47 -4.89 9.00
C TYR A 22 -3.20 -3.99 9.99
N ASP A 23 -2.59 -3.70 11.14
CA ASP A 23 -3.09 -2.71 12.08
C ASP A 23 -2.48 -1.36 11.74
N HIS A 24 -3.32 -0.43 11.29
CA HIS A 24 -2.93 0.91 10.91
C HIS A 24 -3.21 1.87 12.05
N GLU A 25 -2.22 2.66 12.44
CA GLU A 25 -2.28 3.57 13.59
C GLU A 25 -3.49 4.53 13.57
N ARG A 26 -3.92 4.93 12.36
CA ARG A 26 -5.00 5.91 12.17
C ARG A 26 -6.38 5.29 11.97
N TYR A 27 -6.44 4.16 11.27
CA TYR A 27 -7.71 3.57 10.81
C TYR A 27 -8.02 2.23 11.50
N GLY A 28 -7.13 1.72 12.34
CA GLY A 28 -7.23 0.39 12.92
C GLY A 28 -6.95 -0.68 11.87
N ARG A 29 -7.70 -1.78 11.90
CA ARG A 29 -7.47 -2.90 10.99
C ARG A 29 -7.75 -2.49 9.53
N VAL A 30 -6.79 -2.72 8.65
CA VAL A 30 -6.90 -2.45 7.21
C VAL A 30 -6.52 -3.70 6.41
N GLU A 31 -7.22 -3.96 5.30
CA GLU A 31 -6.91 -5.04 4.36
C GLU A 31 -6.25 -4.46 3.10
N VAL A 32 -5.08 -4.96 2.72
CA VAL A 32 -4.41 -4.54 1.48
C VAL A 32 -5.12 -5.14 0.28
N THR A 33 -5.80 -4.31 -0.50
CA THR A 33 -6.57 -4.76 -1.66
C THR A 33 -5.76 -4.75 -2.96
N GLY A 34 -4.67 -3.97 -3.01
CA GLY A 34 -3.77 -3.93 -4.16
C GLY A 34 -2.47 -3.16 -3.89
N ILE A 35 -1.41 -3.55 -4.59
CA ILE A 35 -0.12 -2.87 -4.59
C ILE A 35 0.26 -2.63 -6.04
N TRP A 36 0.65 -1.42 -6.38
CA TRP A 36 1.12 -1.10 -7.72
C TRP A 36 2.34 -0.21 -7.68
N LYS A 37 3.18 -0.35 -8.69
CA LYS A 37 4.28 0.57 -8.92
C LYS A 37 3.71 1.84 -9.55
N GLY A 38 3.54 2.87 -8.74
CA GLY A 38 3.18 4.21 -9.19
C GLY A 38 4.33 4.85 -9.95
N ILE A 39 3.98 5.49 -11.05
CA ILE A 39 4.66 6.69 -11.49
C ILE A 39 4.06 7.82 -10.64
N ASP A 40 4.89 8.51 -9.85
CA ASP A 40 4.45 9.70 -9.11
C ASP A 40 3.77 10.66 -10.10
N GLY A 41 2.48 10.92 -9.93
CA GLY A 41 1.73 11.86 -10.78
C GLY A 41 0.70 11.26 -11.73
N VAL A 42 -0.45 10.86 -11.18
CA VAL A 42 -1.75 10.96 -11.87
C VAL A 42 -2.65 11.67 -10.86
N ASP A 43 -2.78 13.00 -10.89
CA ASP A 43 -3.54 13.71 -11.91
C ASP A 43 -3.16 15.22 -12.02
N THR A 44 -3.26 15.75 -13.24
CA THR A 44 -3.25 17.17 -13.64
C THR A 44 -1.90 17.92 -13.74
N THR A 45 -1.36 17.92 -14.97
CA THR A 45 -0.50 18.99 -15.51
C THR A 45 0.92 19.08 -14.91
N ARG A 46 1.92 18.84 -15.77
CA ARG A 46 3.32 19.28 -15.66
C ARG A 46 4.27 18.34 -14.91
N GLU A 47 5.06 17.62 -15.72
CA GLU A 47 6.42 17.15 -15.45
C GLU A 47 6.63 16.57 -14.04
N ALA A 48 6.28 15.29 -13.83
CA ALA A 48 6.61 14.57 -12.61
C ALA A 48 7.82 13.66 -12.88
N ASP A 49 8.88 13.89 -12.11
CA ASP A 49 10.12 13.11 -12.07
C ASP A 49 9.82 11.61 -11.92
N GLU A 50 10.43 10.80 -12.80
CA GLU A 50 10.37 9.33 -12.76
C GLU A 50 11.08 8.80 -11.50
N LYS A 51 10.42 8.87 -10.35
CA LYS A 51 10.77 8.06 -9.17
C LYS A 51 9.83 6.87 -9.12
N ASP A 52 10.41 5.68 -9.13
CA ASP A 52 9.71 4.41 -8.97
C ASP A 52 9.08 4.32 -7.56
N VAL A 53 7.91 4.92 -7.34
CA VAL A 53 7.21 4.92 -6.04
C VAL A 53 6.21 3.78 -6.02
N TYR A 54 6.21 2.95 -4.98
CA TYR A 54 5.15 1.94 -4.79
C TYR A 54 3.97 2.58 -4.08
N ILE A 55 2.78 2.30 -4.57
CA ILE A 55 1.51 2.78 -4.01
C ILE A 55 0.72 1.56 -3.55
N VAL A 56 0.22 1.63 -2.33
CA VAL A 56 -0.56 0.59 -1.66
C VAL A 56 -1.99 1.09 -1.50
N ARG A 57 -2.94 0.26 -1.91
CA ARG A 57 -4.37 0.46 -1.66
C ARG A 57 -4.84 -0.52 -0.63
N TYR A 58 -5.53 0.01 0.35
CA TYR A 58 -6.04 -0.76 1.46
C TYR A 58 -7.44 -0.27 1.82
N ALA A 59 -8.24 -1.18 2.38
CA ALA A 59 -9.57 -0.88 2.86
C ALA A 59 -9.60 -0.96 4.37
N ALA A 60 -10.06 0.10 5.04
CA ALA A 60 -10.28 0.07 6.49
C ALA A 60 -11.47 -0.84 6.82
N GLU A 61 -11.29 -1.67 7.84
CA GLU A 61 -12.30 -2.57 8.37
C GLU A 61 -12.81 -2.07 9.72
N GLU A 62 -14.10 -1.75 9.82
CA GLU A 62 -14.78 -1.43 11.07
C GLU A 62 -15.93 -2.44 11.27
N ASP A 63 -15.96 -3.11 12.43
CA ASP A 63 -16.96 -4.16 12.75
C ASP A 63 -17.04 -5.33 11.72
N GLY A 64 -15.95 -5.57 10.99
CA GLY A 64 -15.90 -6.59 9.93
C GLY A 64 -16.51 -6.16 8.60
N GLU A 65 -16.86 -4.87 8.46
CA GLU A 65 -17.29 -4.27 7.20
C GLU A 65 -16.22 -3.31 6.68
N ARG A 66 -16.01 -3.30 5.36
CA ARG A 66 -15.11 -2.34 4.71
C ARG A 66 -15.78 -0.98 4.66
N VAL A 67 -15.21 0.00 5.37
CA VAL A 67 -15.80 1.33 5.51
C VAL A 67 -15.24 2.34 4.52
N ASP A 68 -13.92 2.35 4.33
CA ASP A 68 -13.22 3.31 3.48
C ASP A 68 -12.11 2.63 2.69
N GLU A 69 -11.90 3.10 1.46
CA GLU A 69 -10.82 2.65 0.60
C GLU A 69 -9.81 3.78 0.41
N LEU A 70 -8.58 3.50 0.81
CA LEU A 70 -7.50 4.48 0.92
C LEU A 70 -6.32 4.04 0.04
N THR A 71 -5.47 4.99 -0.28
CA THR A 71 -4.33 4.78 -1.17
C THR A 71 -3.19 5.67 -0.70
N ASP A 72 -2.07 5.06 -0.33
CA ASP A 72 -0.86 5.75 0.12
C ASP A 72 0.38 5.18 -0.54
N THR A 73 1.51 5.85 -0.36
CA THR A 73 2.80 5.26 -0.76
C THR A 73 3.14 4.07 0.14
N LEU A 74 3.91 3.10 -0.37
CA LEU A 74 4.36 1.95 0.42
C LEU A 74 5.17 2.39 1.64
N GLU A 75 5.99 3.43 1.50
CA GLU A 75 6.77 3.99 2.61
C GLU A 75 5.85 4.56 3.70
N GLU A 76 4.86 5.37 3.31
CA GLU A 76 3.90 5.96 4.27
C GLU A 76 3.01 4.88 4.91
N PHE A 77 2.59 3.88 4.15
CA PHE A 77 1.83 2.75 4.67
C PHE A 77 2.63 1.92 5.67
N LEU A 78 3.90 1.65 5.40
CA LEU A 78 4.79 0.90 6.30
C LEU A 78 5.04 1.64 7.61
N ASP A 79 5.23 2.96 7.55
CA ASP A 79 5.39 3.82 8.73
C ASP A 79 4.14 3.76 9.61
N ALA A 80 2.95 3.80 8.99
CA ALA A 80 1.69 3.85 9.71
C ALA A 80 1.18 2.51 10.27
N ILE A 81 1.92 1.42 10.08
CA ILE A 81 1.65 0.09 10.65
C ILE A 81 2.78 -0.40 11.56
N GLU A 82 3.75 0.46 11.90
CA GLU A 82 4.92 0.15 12.74
C GLU A 82 4.57 -0.09 14.21
#